data_AF-A0A1G4E9C8-F1
#
_entry.id   AF-A0A1G4E9C8-F1
#
_cell.length_a   1.000
_cell.length_b   1.000
_cell.length_c   1.000
_cell.angle_alpha   90.00
_cell.angle_beta   90.00
_cell.angle_gamma   90.00
#
_symmetry.space_group_name_H-M   'P 1'
#
loop_
_entity.id
_entity.type
_entity.pdbx_description
1 polymer ?
#
loop_
_entity_poly.entity_id
_entity_poly.type
_entity_poly.pdbx_seq_one_letter_code
_entity_poly.pdbx_strand_id
1 'polypeptide(L)'
;KFLQCKYKQNNELNINFSRLLAKHELQREVKYTDKMEKWSHERVGKRRGNINHMSTYSQLNVKKTNNLDAYMNIYKKRYAKKKGFAKLDCYCEKKVFDKIHYVEKIAENCQNDEKRFRNFILKKYGIGLIIFALLPLLGFIVPFLFGGKSAPIPLCYSTCDQHDPNDEGKQAHLNKSYVTILPKGSWPIIEKINIVYVSLSIILFLSVIIYALIKVIKYQKLKSGKGKMGLKEYCVFCKDVF
;
A
#
# COMPACT_ATOMS: atom_id res chain seq x y z
N LYS A 1 49.42 27.27 -44.48
CA LYS A 1 50.66 26.81 -43.80
C LYS A 1 50.29 26.29 -42.42
N PHE A 2 50.47 24.98 -42.18
CA PHE A 2 50.87 24.28 -40.93
C PHE A 2 50.42 24.88 -39.58
N LEU A 3 49.75 24.19 -38.64
CA LEU A 3 50.08 22.88 -38.04
C LEU A 3 48.90 22.31 -37.20
N GLN A 4 48.92 20.99 -37.00
CA GLN A 4 48.02 20.16 -36.22
C GLN A 4 48.19 20.24 -34.67
N CYS A 5 47.06 19.99 -34.01
CA CYS A 5 46.78 19.20 -32.79
C CYS A 5 47.68 19.29 -31.54
N LYS A 6 47.03 19.57 -30.40
CA LYS A 6 47.14 18.75 -29.16
C LYS A 6 45.97 19.01 -28.19
N TYR A 7 45.26 17.91 -27.85
CA TYR A 7 44.66 17.52 -26.55
C TYR A 7 43.70 18.52 -25.85
N LYS A 8 42.52 18.17 -25.29
CA LYS A 8 41.99 16.90 -24.75
C LYS A 8 40.46 17.05 -24.58
N GLN A 9 39.81 15.90 -24.55
CA GLN A 9 38.39 15.58 -24.61
C GLN A 9 37.51 16.10 -23.45
N ASN A 10 36.33 16.65 -23.79
CA ASN A 10 34.96 16.50 -23.24
C ASN A 10 34.77 16.27 -21.71
N ASN A 11 33.79 16.83 -21.00
CA ASN A 11 32.48 17.39 -21.36
C ASN A 11 32.05 18.34 -20.23
N GLU A 12 31.74 19.59 -20.56
CA GLU A 12 31.16 20.57 -19.63
C GLU A 12 29.63 20.48 -19.59
N LEU A 13 29.12 20.58 -18.36
CA LEU A 13 27.74 20.90 -18.00
C LEU A 13 27.30 22.21 -18.69
N ASN A 14 26.31 22.17 -19.59
CA ASN A 14 25.65 23.40 -20.04
C ASN A 14 24.26 23.52 -19.44
N ILE A 15 24.24 24.10 -18.24
CA ILE A 15 23.06 24.63 -17.55
C ILE A 15 22.70 25.93 -18.26
N ASN A 16 21.56 25.97 -18.97
CA ASN A 16 21.07 27.22 -19.55
C ASN A 16 19.84 27.71 -18.78
N PHE A 17 20.03 28.76 -17.98
CA PHE A 17 18.98 29.52 -17.30
C PHE A 17 18.50 30.65 -18.20
N SER A 18 17.26 30.56 -18.66
CA SER A 18 16.58 31.69 -19.33
C SER A 18 15.92 32.61 -18.30
N ARG A 19 16.60 33.72 -18.01
CA ARG A 19 16.12 35.02 -17.47
C ARG A 19 14.71 35.40 -18.00
N LEU A 20 13.81 36.10 -17.29
CA LEU A 20 13.93 37.47 -16.78
C LEU A 20 12.89 37.80 -15.67
N LEU A 21 13.30 38.62 -14.70
CA LEU A 21 12.49 39.37 -13.74
C LEU A 21 11.78 40.57 -14.40
N ALA A 22 10.55 40.93 -13.97
CA ALA A 22 10.23 42.23 -13.35
C ALA A 22 8.75 42.39 -12.93
N LYS A 23 8.59 42.70 -11.63
CA LYS A 23 7.51 43.33 -10.82
C LYS A 23 6.27 43.97 -11.50
N HIS A 24 5.08 43.76 -10.91
CA HIS A 24 4.33 44.81 -10.19
C HIS A 24 3.23 44.29 -9.23
N GLU A 25 3.24 44.88 -8.03
CA GLU A 25 2.15 45.15 -7.05
C GLU A 25 1.31 44.09 -6.31
N LEU A 26 1.44 44.19 -4.98
CA LEU A 26 0.50 43.79 -3.92
C LEU A 26 -0.47 44.94 -3.59
N GLN A 27 -1.78 44.70 -3.67
CA GLN A 27 -2.84 45.30 -2.84
C GLN A 27 -3.92 44.22 -2.67
N ARG A 28 -4.06 43.55 -1.52
CA ARG A 28 -4.74 43.93 -0.26
C ARG A 28 -6.25 44.20 -0.44
N GLU A 29 -7.03 43.24 0.06
CA GLU A 29 -8.41 43.31 0.60
C GLU A 29 -9.56 43.81 -0.30
N VAL A 30 -10.61 42.99 -0.44
CA VAL A 30 -11.93 43.14 0.23
C VAL A 30 -12.90 42.06 -0.29
N LYS A 31 -13.79 41.65 0.64
CA LYS A 31 -14.89 40.67 0.60
C LYS A 31 -15.87 40.77 -0.58
N TYR A 32 -16.73 39.74 -0.63
CA TYR A 32 -17.99 39.55 -1.36
C TYR A 32 -17.80 38.89 -2.74
N THR A 33 -18.55 37.88 -3.17
CA THR A 33 -19.90 37.44 -2.79
C THR A 33 -20.13 36.03 -3.36
N ASP A 34 -21.11 35.31 -2.81
CA ASP A 34 -21.71 34.12 -3.41
C ASP A 34 -21.94 34.26 -4.92
N LYS A 35 -21.38 33.33 -5.70
CA LYS A 35 -21.90 33.01 -7.03
C LYS A 35 -21.55 31.59 -7.42
N MET A 36 -22.42 30.70 -6.98
CA MET A 36 -22.64 29.39 -7.60
C MET A 36 -23.42 29.62 -8.92
N GLU A 37 -22.77 30.24 -9.90
CA GLU A 37 -23.20 30.25 -11.30
C GLU A 37 -22.60 28.99 -11.93
N LYS A 38 -23.39 27.92 -12.15
CA LYS A 38 -24.14 27.70 -13.41
C LYS A 38 -23.39 28.35 -14.57
N TRP A 39 -22.87 27.54 -15.49
CA TRP A 39 -22.69 27.70 -16.95
C TRP A 39 -21.77 26.53 -17.36
N SER A 40 -22.10 25.71 -18.35
CA SER A 40 -22.34 26.10 -19.74
C SER A 40 -23.43 25.25 -20.43
N HIS A 41 -24.51 25.91 -20.86
CA HIS A 41 -25.22 25.49 -22.07
C HIS A 41 -24.63 26.33 -23.22
N GLU A 42 -23.63 25.77 -23.90
CA GLU A 42 -23.18 26.32 -25.17
C GLU A 42 -24.23 26.06 -26.25
N ARG A 43 -24.54 27.14 -26.98
CA ARG A 43 -25.46 27.18 -28.12
C ARG A 43 -24.97 26.22 -29.22
N VAL A 44 -25.73 25.16 -29.45
CA VAL A 44 -25.60 24.31 -30.63
C VAL A 44 -25.99 25.12 -31.86
N GLY A 45 -25.00 25.51 -32.66
CA GLY A 45 -25.21 26.01 -34.02
C GLY A 45 -25.79 24.90 -34.90
N LYS A 46 -27.02 25.11 -35.40
CA LYS A 46 -27.61 24.26 -36.44
C LYS A 46 -26.75 24.37 -37.72
N ARG A 47 -25.96 23.34 -38.00
CA ARG A 47 -25.54 23.01 -39.37
C ARG A 47 -26.11 21.64 -39.72
N ARG A 48 -27.15 21.65 -40.55
CA ARG A 48 -27.64 20.47 -41.28
C ARG A 48 -26.51 20.02 -42.22
N GLY A 49 -25.89 18.90 -41.88
CA GLY A 49 -24.94 18.18 -42.72
C GLY A 49 -25.17 16.69 -42.47
N ASN A 50 -25.51 15.97 -43.54
CA ASN A 50 -25.95 14.59 -43.55
C ASN A 50 -24.84 13.66 -42.97
N ILE A 51 -25.06 13.07 -41.80
CA ILE A 51 -24.20 11.99 -41.24
C ILE A 51 -25.11 10.84 -40.84
N ASN A 52 -25.62 10.13 -41.84
CA ASN A 52 -26.17 8.81 -41.67
C ASN A 52 -25.01 7.81 -41.66
N HIS A 53 -24.49 7.54 -40.46
CA HIS A 53 -23.89 6.29 -39.98
C HIS A 53 -22.96 6.58 -38.78
N MET A 54 -23.56 6.94 -37.65
CA MET A 54 -22.87 6.87 -36.37
C MET A 54 -23.30 5.55 -35.71
N SER A 55 -22.39 4.58 -35.66
CA SER A 55 -22.67 3.23 -35.18
C SER A 55 -23.28 3.25 -33.78
N THR A 56 -24.34 2.49 -33.57
CA THR A 56 -25.05 2.28 -32.31
C THR A 56 -24.13 1.99 -31.10
N TYR A 57 -22.90 1.55 -31.34
CA TYR A 57 -21.87 1.32 -30.32
C TYR A 57 -21.35 2.61 -29.63
N SER A 58 -21.28 3.75 -30.32
CA SER A 58 -20.76 4.99 -29.71
C SER A 58 -21.76 5.64 -28.74
N GLN A 59 -23.06 5.43 -28.95
CA GLN A 59 -24.11 5.93 -28.06
C GLN A 59 -24.24 5.12 -26.76
N LEU A 60 -23.85 3.84 -26.76
CA LEU A 60 -23.82 3.01 -25.56
C LEU A 60 -22.67 3.38 -24.59
N ASN A 61 -21.63 4.06 -25.09
CA ASN A 61 -20.51 4.57 -24.29
C ASN A 61 -20.69 6.01 -23.79
N VAL A 62 -21.81 6.65 -24.11
CA VAL A 62 -22.30 7.87 -23.42
C VAL A 62 -23.13 7.50 -22.19
N LYS A 63 -22.96 6.27 -21.66
CA LYS A 63 -23.47 5.87 -20.35
C LYS A 63 -22.67 6.59 -19.26
N LYS A 64 -23.24 7.69 -18.75
CA LYS A 64 -23.07 8.22 -17.38
C LYS A 64 -21.64 8.09 -16.85
N THR A 65 -20.81 9.13 -16.98
CA THR A 65 -19.48 9.17 -16.36
C THR A 65 -19.54 8.60 -14.94
N ASN A 66 -18.98 7.40 -14.72
CA ASN A 66 -19.16 6.70 -13.46
C ASN A 66 -18.50 7.55 -12.36
N ASN A 67 -19.08 7.54 -11.16
CA ASN A 67 -18.55 8.32 -10.03
C ASN A 67 -17.07 7.95 -9.73
N LEU A 68 -16.66 6.71 -10.04
CA LEU A 68 -15.27 6.26 -10.00
C LEU A 68 -14.36 6.97 -11.02
N ASP A 69 -14.78 7.10 -12.28
CA ASP A 69 -13.97 7.73 -13.33
C ASP A 69 -13.79 9.23 -13.06
N ALA A 70 -14.88 9.90 -12.68
CA ALA A 70 -14.83 11.28 -12.22
C ALA A 70 -13.88 11.44 -11.01
N TYR A 71 -13.95 10.49 -10.05
CA TYR A 71 -13.05 10.46 -8.90
C TYR A 71 -11.58 10.27 -9.31
N MET A 72 -11.27 9.39 -10.26
CA MET A 72 -9.90 9.12 -10.71
C MET A 72 -9.33 10.28 -11.54
N ASN A 73 -10.15 10.93 -12.37
CA ASN A 73 -9.73 12.04 -13.23
C ASN A 73 -9.20 13.24 -12.45
N ILE A 74 -9.78 13.55 -11.29
CA ILE A 74 -9.31 14.67 -10.44
C ILE A 74 -8.17 14.29 -9.48
N TYR A 75 -7.62 13.08 -9.57
CA TYR A 75 -6.55 12.60 -8.69
C TYR A 75 -5.37 13.57 -8.60
N LYS A 76 -4.84 14.04 -9.74
CA LYS A 76 -3.66 14.93 -9.77
C LYS A 76 -3.91 16.20 -8.96
N LYS A 77 -5.10 16.79 -9.11
CA LYS A 77 -5.53 17.98 -8.37
C LYS A 77 -5.66 17.70 -6.87
N ARG A 78 -6.26 16.57 -6.48
CA ARG A 78 -6.35 16.17 -5.06
C ARG A 78 -4.98 15.95 -4.46
N TYR A 79 -4.11 15.21 -5.15
CA TYR A 79 -2.76 14.89 -4.72
C TYR A 79 -1.90 16.14 -4.52
N ALA A 80 -1.95 17.10 -5.45
CA ALA A 80 -1.21 18.36 -5.36
C ALA A 80 -1.62 19.21 -4.14
N LYS A 81 -2.90 19.14 -3.73
CA LYS A 81 -3.42 19.88 -2.57
C LYS A 81 -3.07 19.25 -1.22
N LYS A 82 -2.68 17.97 -1.16
CA LYS A 82 -2.37 17.27 0.10
C LYS A 82 -0.92 17.46 0.51
N LYS A 83 -0.65 17.39 1.82
CA LYS A 83 0.69 17.43 2.43
C LYS A 83 0.87 16.28 3.42
N GLY A 84 2.12 15.90 3.69
CA GLY A 84 2.48 14.86 4.67
C GLY A 84 1.78 13.51 4.44
N PHE A 85 1.31 12.89 5.52
CA PHE A 85 0.60 11.60 5.49
C PHE A 85 -0.64 11.59 4.60
N ALA A 86 -1.36 12.70 4.48
CA ALA A 86 -2.53 12.77 3.60
C ALA A 86 -2.16 12.66 2.12
N LYS A 87 -0.92 13.03 1.75
CA LYS A 87 -0.40 12.86 0.39
C LYS A 87 -0.03 11.40 0.14
N LEU A 88 0.58 10.73 1.12
CA LEU A 88 0.86 9.30 1.08
C LEU A 88 -0.43 8.47 1.01
N ASP A 89 -1.43 8.75 1.83
CA ASP A 89 -2.74 8.07 1.75
C ASP A 89 -3.40 8.26 0.38
N CYS A 90 -3.36 9.48 -0.17
CA CYS A 90 -3.91 9.73 -1.51
C CYS A 90 -3.19 8.93 -2.60
N TYR A 91 -1.86 8.78 -2.50
CA TYR A 91 -1.06 7.97 -3.41
C TYR A 91 -1.36 6.47 -3.25
N CYS A 92 -1.35 5.97 -2.02
CA CYS A 92 -1.65 4.57 -1.70
C CYS A 92 -3.06 4.19 -2.16
N GLU A 93 -4.05 5.05 -1.93
CA GLU A 93 -5.41 4.83 -2.39
C GLU A 93 -5.47 4.67 -3.91
N LYS A 94 -4.81 5.55 -4.67
CA LYS A 94 -4.75 5.41 -6.13
C LYS A 94 -4.12 4.06 -6.52
N LYS A 95 -3.00 3.70 -5.91
CA LYS A 95 -2.30 2.44 -6.20
C LYS A 95 -3.16 1.20 -5.88
N VAL A 96 -3.96 1.26 -4.82
CA VAL A 96 -4.93 0.21 -4.49
C VAL A 96 -6.05 0.17 -5.54
N PHE A 97 -6.58 1.31 -5.94
CA PHE A 97 -7.66 1.39 -6.95
C PHE A 97 -7.19 0.85 -8.31
N ASP A 98 -5.99 1.24 -8.74
CA ASP A 98 -5.39 0.74 -9.99
C ASP A 98 -5.23 -0.80 -9.95
N LYS A 99 -4.85 -1.35 -8.80
CA LYS A 99 -4.76 -2.82 -8.61
C LYS A 99 -6.13 -3.49 -8.63
N ILE A 100 -7.15 -2.91 -7.99
CA ILE A 100 -8.52 -3.45 -8.01
C ILE A 100 -9.05 -3.45 -9.44
N HIS A 101 -8.91 -2.34 -10.17
CA HIS A 101 -9.34 -2.23 -11.55
C HIS A 101 -8.64 -3.27 -12.46
N TYR A 102 -7.34 -3.49 -12.27
CA TYR A 102 -6.61 -4.55 -12.98
C TYR A 102 -7.16 -5.95 -12.67
N VAL A 103 -7.48 -6.23 -11.40
CA VAL A 103 -8.08 -7.50 -10.98
C VAL A 103 -9.46 -7.70 -11.60
N GLU A 104 -10.30 -6.66 -11.65
CA GLU A 104 -11.62 -6.73 -12.31
C GLU A 104 -11.48 -7.05 -13.81
N LYS A 105 -10.55 -6.40 -14.51
CA LYS A 105 -10.27 -6.68 -15.94
C LYS A 105 -9.84 -8.14 -16.16
N ILE A 106 -9.08 -8.72 -15.23
CA ILE A 106 -8.71 -10.14 -15.31
C ILE A 106 -9.91 -11.04 -15.06
N ALA A 107 -10.77 -10.69 -14.12
CA ALA A 107 -11.99 -11.45 -13.84
C ALA A 107 -12.88 -11.51 -15.09
N GLU A 108 -13.08 -10.38 -15.76
CA GLU A 108 -13.80 -10.29 -17.05
C GLU A 108 -13.17 -11.19 -18.12
N ASN A 109 -11.84 -11.15 -18.26
CA ASN A 109 -11.11 -12.00 -19.22
C ASN A 109 -11.13 -13.49 -18.88
N CYS A 110 -11.35 -13.86 -17.62
CA CYS A 110 -11.45 -15.26 -17.19
C CYS A 110 -12.85 -15.85 -17.43
N GLN A 111 -13.80 -15.11 -18.03
CA GLN A 111 -15.16 -15.56 -18.32
C GLN A 111 -15.83 -16.24 -17.11
N ASN A 112 -15.62 -15.71 -15.90
CA ASN A 112 -16.16 -16.25 -14.65
C ASN A 112 -15.71 -17.67 -14.29
N ASP A 113 -14.58 -18.16 -14.83
CA ASP A 113 -13.92 -19.35 -14.27
C ASP A 113 -13.31 -18.99 -12.90
N GLU A 114 -14.11 -19.19 -11.85
CA GLU A 114 -13.75 -18.90 -10.47
C GLU A 114 -12.47 -19.62 -10.04
N LYS A 115 -12.25 -20.85 -10.53
CA LYS A 115 -11.05 -21.64 -10.17
C LYS A 115 -9.82 -20.99 -10.77
N ARG A 116 -9.87 -20.63 -12.06
CA ARG A 116 -8.77 -19.95 -12.75
C ARG A 116 -8.47 -18.59 -12.14
N PHE A 117 -9.50 -17.81 -11.84
CA PHE A 117 -9.36 -16.50 -11.21
C PHE A 117 -8.76 -16.60 -9.80
N ARG A 118 -9.28 -17.48 -8.94
CA ARG A 118 -8.74 -17.71 -7.59
C ARG A 118 -7.28 -18.12 -7.64
N ASN A 119 -6.92 -19.05 -8.54
CA ASN A 119 -5.54 -19.49 -8.70
C ASN A 119 -4.62 -18.34 -9.14
N PHE A 120 -5.08 -17.47 -10.05
CA PHE A 120 -4.33 -16.28 -10.46
C PHE A 120 -4.09 -15.32 -9.29
N ILE A 121 -5.14 -15.02 -8.51
CA ILE A 121 -5.04 -14.12 -7.35
C ILE A 121 -4.12 -14.70 -6.27
N LEU A 122 -4.25 -16.00 -5.96
CA LEU A 122 -3.39 -16.68 -4.99
C LEU A 122 -1.92 -16.69 -5.44
N LYS A 123 -1.63 -16.97 -6.71
CA LYS A 123 -0.26 -16.95 -7.24
C LYS A 123 0.35 -15.55 -7.24
N LYS A 124 -0.42 -14.52 -7.59
CA LYS A 124 0.08 -13.15 -7.74
C LYS A 124 0.14 -12.37 -6.42
N TYR A 125 -0.90 -12.49 -5.59
CA TYR A 125 -1.05 -11.71 -4.35
C TYR A 125 -0.97 -12.57 -3.09
N GLY A 126 -1.33 -13.86 -3.17
CA GLY A 126 -1.31 -14.78 -2.02
C GLY A 126 0.09 -15.03 -1.49
N ILE A 127 1.08 -15.29 -2.36
CA ILE A 127 2.49 -15.53 -1.92
C ILE A 127 3.03 -14.33 -1.11
N GLY A 128 2.82 -13.11 -1.60
CA GLY A 128 3.27 -11.91 -0.89
C GLY A 128 2.57 -11.72 0.46
N LEU A 129 1.27 -12.00 0.54
CA LEU A 129 0.51 -11.94 1.80
C LEU A 129 0.96 -13.03 2.79
N ILE A 130 1.28 -14.24 2.30
CA ILE A 130 1.79 -15.33 3.14
C ILE A 130 3.13 -14.90 3.75
N ILE A 131 4.07 -14.41 2.94
CA ILE A 131 5.38 -13.93 3.43
C ILE A 131 5.20 -12.81 4.45
N PHE A 132 4.28 -11.88 4.20
CA PHE A 132 3.99 -10.78 5.14
C PHE A 132 3.36 -11.28 6.45
N ALA A 133 2.55 -12.34 6.40
CA ALA A 133 1.99 -12.99 7.59
C ALA A 133 3.03 -13.76 8.40
N LEU A 134 4.16 -14.17 7.78
CA LEU A 134 5.26 -14.82 8.50
C LEU A 134 6.04 -13.87 9.43
N LEU A 135 5.99 -12.56 9.21
CA LEU A 135 6.69 -11.57 10.05
C LEU A 135 6.33 -11.69 11.54
N PRO A 136 5.05 -11.62 11.95
CA PRO A 136 4.69 -11.81 13.35
C PRO A 136 5.00 -13.23 13.87
N LEU A 137 4.95 -14.26 13.00
CA LEU A 137 5.27 -15.65 13.37
C LEU A 137 6.73 -15.82 13.80
N LEU A 138 7.67 -15.05 13.23
CA LEU A 138 9.08 -15.11 13.62
C LEU A 138 9.30 -14.79 15.10
N GLY A 139 8.53 -13.86 15.66
CA GLY A 139 8.64 -13.53 17.08
C GLY A 139 8.06 -14.61 18.02
N PHE A 140 7.25 -15.53 17.53
CA PHE A 140 6.78 -16.68 18.32
C PHE A 140 7.84 -17.79 18.45
N ILE A 141 8.87 -17.80 17.59
CA ILE A 141 9.90 -18.85 17.59
C ILE A 141 10.69 -18.85 18.91
N VAL A 142 11.07 -17.68 19.40
CA VAL A 142 11.88 -17.54 20.63
C VAL A 142 11.20 -18.15 21.86
N PRO A 143 9.97 -17.75 22.24
CA PRO A 143 9.29 -18.35 23.38
C PRO A 143 8.92 -19.81 23.14
N PHE A 144 8.69 -20.22 21.89
CA PHE A 144 8.39 -21.61 21.56
C PHE A 144 9.58 -22.55 21.77
N LEU A 145 10.79 -22.14 21.35
CA LEU A 145 11.98 -22.99 21.46
C LEU A 145 12.60 -22.98 22.86
N PHE A 146 12.51 -21.85 23.56
CA PHE A 146 13.30 -21.59 24.76
C PHE A 146 12.46 -21.23 25.99
N GLY A 147 11.13 -21.08 25.85
CA GLY A 147 10.25 -20.66 26.92
C GLY A 147 9.72 -21.82 27.77
N GLY A 148 9.69 -21.61 29.09
CA GLY A 148 9.08 -22.53 30.04
C GLY A 148 9.99 -23.63 30.58
N LYS A 149 9.46 -24.43 31.50
CA LYS A 149 10.20 -25.51 32.20
C LYS A 149 10.44 -26.74 31.30
N SER A 150 9.69 -26.87 30.22
CA SER A 150 9.72 -27.96 29.25
C SER A 150 10.02 -27.42 27.85
N ALA A 151 10.93 -26.47 27.76
CA ALA A 151 11.39 -25.93 26.49
C ALA A 151 12.04 -27.05 25.66
N PRO A 152 11.75 -27.15 24.35
CA PRO A 152 12.41 -28.10 23.45
C PRO A 152 13.94 -27.99 23.50
N ILE A 153 14.45 -26.76 23.65
CA ILE A 153 15.87 -26.49 23.85
C ILE A 153 16.04 -25.91 25.26
N PRO A 154 16.41 -26.74 26.24
CA PRO A 154 16.71 -26.28 27.59
C PRO A 154 18.00 -25.43 27.56
N LEU A 155 17.85 -24.13 27.76
CA LEU A 155 18.97 -23.20 27.87
C LEU A 155 19.42 -23.06 29.33
N CYS A 156 20.73 -23.00 29.52
CA CYS A 156 21.36 -22.57 30.75
C CYS A 156 22.09 -21.24 30.53
N TYR A 157 22.11 -20.38 31.55
CA TYR A 157 22.74 -19.07 31.45
C TYR A 157 24.25 -19.16 31.66
N SER A 158 25.01 -18.21 31.11
CA SER A 158 26.47 -18.16 31.27
C SER A 158 26.93 -18.04 32.74
N THR A 159 26.05 -17.59 33.63
CA THR A 159 26.29 -17.45 35.07
C THR A 159 25.94 -18.72 35.87
N CYS A 160 25.97 -19.90 35.24
CA CYS A 160 25.64 -21.14 35.92
C CYS A 160 26.90 -21.87 36.41
N ASP A 161 27.00 -22.04 37.73
CA ASP A 161 28.13 -22.67 38.41
C ASP A 161 28.10 -24.22 38.34
N GLN A 162 27.11 -24.79 37.65
CA GLN A 162 26.88 -26.23 37.50
C GLN A 162 27.46 -26.80 36.19
N HIS A 163 28.35 -26.08 35.51
CA HIS A 163 29.05 -26.54 34.31
C HIS A 163 30.54 -26.83 34.58
N ASP A 164 30.82 -27.63 35.62
CA ASP A 164 32.15 -28.20 35.81
C ASP A 164 32.20 -29.60 35.16
N PRO A 165 32.99 -29.81 34.09
CA PRO A 165 33.07 -31.10 33.40
C PRO A 165 33.69 -32.21 34.25
N ASN A 166 34.38 -31.86 35.34
CA ASN A 166 35.08 -32.81 36.21
C ASN A 166 34.28 -33.22 37.45
N ASP A 167 33.08 -32.65 37.66
CA ASP A 167 32.22 -32.95 38.80
C ASP A 167 31.09 -33.91 38.38
N GLU A 168 31.13 -35.15 38.86
CA GLU A 168 30.14 -36.19 38.57
C GLU A 168 28.70 -35.77 38.98
N GLY A 169 28.56 -34.92 40.00
CA GLY A 169 27.26 -34.36 40.41
C GLY A 169 26.70 -33.34 39.42
N LYS A 170 27.53 -32.77 38.55
CA LYS A 170 27.19 -31.72 37.57
C LYS A 170 27.11 -32.22 36.13
N GLN A 171 27.65 -33.41 35.83
CA GLN A 171 27.53 -34.11 34.53
C GLN A 171 26.08 -34.22 34.02
N ALA A 172 25.11 -34.43 34.93
CA ALA A 172 23.68 -34.51 34.58
C ALA A 172 23.11 -33.17 34.07
N HIS A 173 23.70 -32.04 34.46
CA HIS A 173 23.30 -30.69 34.03
C HIS A 173 23.91 -30.33 32.66
N LEU A 174 25.17 -30.70 32.43
CA LEU A 174 25.88 -30.55 31.16
C LEU A 174 25.20 -31.32 30.01
N ASN A 175 24.75 -32.55 30.26
CA ASN A 175 24.11 -33.38 29.23
C ASN A 175 22.66 -32.99 28.91
N LYS A 176 22.04 -32.14 29.74
CA LYS A 176 20.62 -31.77 29.62
C LYS A 176 20.39 -30.33 29.17
N SER A 177 21.41 -29.48 29.11
CA SER A 177 21.19 -28.05 28.82
C SER A 177 22.34 -27.42 28.06
N TYR A 178 21.99 -26.49 27.15
CA TYR A 178 22.97 -25.74 26.37
C TYR A 178 23.31 -24.43 27.08
N VAL A 179 24.61 -24.22 27.36
CA VAL A 179 25.10 -22.96 27.94
C VAL A 179 25.01 -21.86 26.90
N THR A 180 24.28 -20.81 27.23
CA THR A 180 24.20 -19.60 26.43
C THR A 180 25.27 -18.62 26.87
N ILE A 181 25.68 -17.75 25.94
CA ILE A 181 26.58 -16.63 26.23
C ILE A 181 25.86 -15.57 27.09
N LEU A 182 24.52 -15.61 27.13
CA LEU A 182 23.68 -14.60 27.78
C LEU A 182 23.62 -14.82 29.30
N PRO A 183 23.82 -13.74 30.09
CA PRO A 183 23.64 -13.82 31.53
C PRO A 183 22.15 -13.90 31.88
N LYS A 184 21.84 -14.46 33.06
CA LYS A 184 20.46 -14.66 33.54
C LYS A 184 19.62 -13.38 33.53
N GLY A 185 20.24 -12.22 33.81
CA GLY A 185 19.58 -10.92 33.83
C GLY A 185 19.14 -10.40 32.45
N SER A 186 19.66 -10.94 31.35
CA SER A 186 19.32 -10.50 29.99
C SER A 186 18.03 -11.14 29.45
N TRP A 187 17.65 -12.31 29.96
CA TRP A 187 16.48 -13.04 29.45
C TRP A 187 15.15 -12.27 29.57
N PRO A 188 14.83 -11.64 30.72
CA PRO A 188 13.60 -10.86 30.84
C PRO A 188 13.55 -9.67 29.87
N ILE A 189 14.72 -9.10 29.54
CA ILE A 189 14.83 -7.99 28.58
C ILE A 189 14.53 -8.49 27.16
N ILE A 190 15.11 -9.62 26.77
CA ILE A 190 14.87 -10.26 25.47
C ILE A 190 13.39 -10.63 25.30
N GLU A 191 12.78 -11.21 26.34
CA GLU A 191 11.37 -11.55 26.34
C GLU A 191 10.48 -10.30 26.16
N LYS A 192 10.77 -9.22 26.90
CA LYS A 192 10.06 -7.93 26.76
C LYS A 192 10.18 -7.36 25.35
N ILE A 193 11.39 -7.33 24.79
CA ILE A 193 11.63 -6.83 23.42
C ILE A 193 10.87 -7.68 22.40
N ASN A 194 10.89 -9.00 22.56
CA ASN A 194 10.19 -9.91 21.67
C ASN A 194 8.66 -9.72 21.74
N ILE A 195 8.10 -9.55 22.93
CA ILE A 195 6.67 -9.25 23.11
C ILE A 195 6.30 -7.94 22.39
N VAL A 196 7.11 -6.89 22.54
CA VAL A 196 6.91 -5.61 21.84
C VAL A 196 6.98 -5.80 20.33
N TYR A 197 7.98 -6.52 19.83
CA TYR A 197 8.13 -6.84 18.41
C TYR A 197 6.93 -7.58 17.83
N VAL A 198 6.48 -8.66 18.49
CA VAL A 198 5.31 -9.45 18.08
C VAL A 198 4.07 -8.56 18.05
N SER A 199 3.85 -7.79 19.12
CA SER A 199 2.69 -6.90 19.24
C SER A 199 2.66 -5.86 18.11
N LEU A 200 3.77 -5.17 17.86
CA LEU A 200 3.89 -4.19 16.77
C LEU A 200 3.72 -4.84 15.40
N SER A 201 4.28 -6.03 15.18
CA SER A 201 4.17 -6.76 13.91
C SER A 201 2.73 -7.19 13.62
N ILE A 202 2.01 -7.67 14.63
CA ILE A 202 0.58 -8.02 14.52
C ILE A 202 -0.25 -6.77 14.23
N ILE A 203 -0.05 -5.68 14.97
CA ILE A 203 -0.77 -4.42 14.75
C ILE A 203 -0.53 -3.91 13.32
N LEU A 204 0.72 -3.94 12.86
CA LEU A 204 1.07 -3.52 11.51
C LEU A 204 0.41 -4.41 10.44
N PHE A 205 0.46 -5.74 10.62
CA PHE A 205 -0.19 -6.70 9.72
C PHE A 205 -1.71 -6.44 9.61
N LEU A 206 -2.40 -6.32 10.75
CA LEU A 206 -3.83 -6.05 10.79
C LEU A 206 -4.16 -4.67 10.20
N SER A 207 -3.35 -3.64 10.46
CA SER A 207 -3.56 -2.31 9.91
C SER A 207 -3.55 -2.29 8.38
N VAL A 208 -2.64 -3.05 7.75
CA VAL A 208 -2.55 -3.16 6.29
C VAL A 208 -3.78 -3.87 5.72
N ILE A 209 -4.25 -4.94 6.36
CA ILE A 209 -5.45 -5.67 5.94
C ILE A 209 -6.69 -4.77 6.05
N ILE A 210 -6.89 -4.15 7.22
CA ILE A 210 -8.02 -3.24 7.46
C ILE A 210 -8.00 -2.08 6.46
N TYR A 211 -6.83 -1.49 6.20
CA TYR A 211 -6.67 -0.44 5.20
C TYR A 211 -7.07 -0.91 3.80
N ALA A 212 -6.60 -2.09 3.37
CA ALA A 212 -6.95 -2.66 2.08
C ALA A 212 -8.47 -2.87 1.96
N LEU A 213 -9.12 -3.42 2.98
CA LEU A 213 -10.57 -3.62 3.02
C LEU A 213 -11.33 -2.30 2.92
N ILE A 214 -10.97 -1.28 3.72
CA ILE A 214 -11.58 0.05 3.67
C ILE A 214 -11.49 0.65 2.26
N LYS A 215 -10.33 0.51 1.60
CA LYS A 215 -10.14 1.04 0.24
C LYS A 215 -10.92 0.23 -0.80
N VAL A 216 -11.03 -1.09 -0.67
CA VAL A 216 -11.89 -1.92 -1.55
C VAL A 216 -13.35 -1.50 -1.44
N ILE A 217 -13.85 -1.31 -0.22
CA ILE A 217 -15.22 -0.82 0.03
C ILE A 217 -15.42 0.55 -0.63
N LYS A 218 -14.46 1.47 -0.45
CA LYS A 218 -14.52 2.80 -1.07
C LYS A 218 -14.53 2.72 -2.60
N TYR A 219 -13.75 1.82 -3.20
CA TYR A 219 -13.70 1.61 -4.64
C TYR A 219 -15.06 1.13 -5.17
N GLN A 220 -15.62 0.06 -4.59
CA GLN A 220 -16.91 -0.49 -5.00
C GLN A 220 -18.06 0.51 -4.82
N LYS A 221 -18.00 1.30 -3.75
CA LYS A 221 -18.93 2.41 -3.52
C LYS A 221 -18.88 3.45 -4.64
N LEU A 222 -17.68 3.87 -5.04
CA LEU A 222 -17.51 4.84 -6.13
C LEU A 222 -17.94 4.25 -7.48
N LYS A 223 -17.71 2.96 -7.71
CA LYS A 223 -18.12 2.26 -8.93
C LYS A 223 -19.64 2.13 -9.04
N SER A 224 -20.33 1.82 -7.95
CA SER A 224 -21.80 1.69 -7.90
C SER A 224 -22.55 3.03 -7.80
N GLY A 225 -21.81 4.13 -7.62
CA GLY A 225 -22.37 5.46 -7.46
C GLY A 225 -23.18 5.67 -6.17
N LYS A 226 -23.03 4.79 -5.18
CA LYS A 226 -23.76 4.81 -3.92
C LYS A 226 -23.09 5.71 -2.86
N GLY A 227 -23.88 6.23 -1.92
CA GLY A 227 -23.47 7.10 -0.81
C GLY A 227 -22.65 6.39 0.29
N LYS A 228 -22.47 6.99 1.49
CA LYS A 228 -21.83 6.29 2.64
C LYS A 228 -22.64 5.03 2.93
N MET A 229 -21.95 3.89 2.96
CA MET A 229 -22.53 2.60 3.35
C MET A 229 -21.76 2.05 4.55
N GLY A 230 -22.50 1.51 5.52
CA GLY A 230 -21.95 0.77 6.65
C GLY A 230 -21.40 -0.60 6.22
N LEU A 231 -20.61 -1.23 7.08
CA LEU A 231 -19.99 -2.54 6.81
C LEU A 231 -21.05 -3.64 6.58
N LYS A 232 -22.19 -3.55 7.28
CA LYS A 232 -23.36 -4.42 7.09
C LYS A 232 -24.02 -4.22 5.72
N GLU A 233 -24.19 -2.97 5.30
CA GLU A 233 -24.73 -2.63 3.97
C GLU A 233 -23.77 -3.06 2.86
N TYR A 234 -22.45 -3.05 3.11
CA TYR A 234 -21.47 -3.59 2.18
C TYR A 234 -21.59 -5.11 2.03
N CYS A 235 -21.73 -5.87 3.11
CA CYS A 235 -21.95 -7.32 3.01
C CYS A 235 -23.21 -7.66 2.20
N VAL A 236 -24.30 -6.90 2.39
CA VAL A 236 -25.53 -7.05 1.60
C VAL A 236 -25.29 -6.65 0.14
N PHE A 237 -24.62 -5.51 -0.10
CA PHE A 237 -24.28 -5.05 -1.45
C PHE A 237 -23.39 -6.05 -2.21
N CYS A 238 -22.40 -6.65 -1.55
CA CYS A 238 -21.58 -7.68 -2.16
C CYS A 238 -22.39 -8.92 -2.52
N LYS A 239 -23.36 -9.32 -1.69
CA LYS A 239 -24.27 -10.43 -1.99
C LYS A 239 -25.21 -10.13 -3.18
N ASP A 240 -25.52 -8.85 -3.40
CA ASP A 240 -26.36 -8.43 -4.52
C ASP A 240 -25.57 -8.26 -5.83
N VAL A 241 -24.23 -8.13 -5.75
CA VAL A 241 -23.35 -7.83 -6.90
C VAL A 241 -22.52 -9.02 -7.34
N PHE A 242 -22.15 -9.92 -6.43
CA PHE A 242 -21.40 -11.15 -6.65
C PHE A 242 -22.27 -12.35 -6.33
#